data_AF-A0AAI8SYI5-F1
#
_entry.id   AF-A0AAI8SYI5-F1
#
_cell.length_a   1.000
_cell.length_b   1.000
_cell.length_c   1.000
_cell.angle_alpha   90.00
_cell.angle_beta   90.00
_cell.angle_gamma   90.00
#
_symmetry.space_group_name_H-M   'P 1'
#
loop_
_entity.id
_entity.type
_entity.pdbx_description
1 polymer ?
#
loop_
_entity_poly.entity_id
_entity_poly.type
_entity_poly.pdbx_seq_one_letter_code
_entity_poly.pdbx_strand_id
1 'polypeptide(L)' 'MDRFIARANIGHFQDLLARETDPEQRRVIENLLALEQKKLERAESQASDQSGAAGKPGSVARQSR' A
#
# COMPACT_ATOMS: atom_id res chain seq x y z
N MET A 1 -0.54 4.64 5.83
CA MET A 1 0.06 5.45 4.74
C MET A 1 -0.93 5.46 3.60
N ASP A 2 -1.04 6.57 2.86
CA ASP A 2 -1.92 6.61 1.70
C ASP A 2 -1.35 5.74 0.56
N ARG A 3 -2.18 4.85 0.02
CA ARG A 3 -1.85 3.99 -1.13
C ARG A 3 -1.38 4.81 -2.34
N PHE A 4 -1.93 6.01 -2.53
CA PHE A 4 -1.59 6.87 -3.67
C PHE A 4 -0.16 7.40 -3.55
N ILE A 5 0.26 7.77 -2.35
CA ILE A 5 1.62 8.24 -2.10
C ILE A 5 2.61 7.09 -2.28
N ALA A 6 2.33 5.90 -1.74
CA ALA A 6 3.20 4.73 -1.92
C ALA A 6 3.36 4.37 -3.41
N ARG A 7 2.27 4.44 -4.19
CA ARG A 7 2.31 4.18 -5.63
C ARG A 7 3.12 5.24 -6.41
N ALA A 8 3.01 6.51 -6.04
CA ALA A 8 3.81 7.59 -6.62
C ALA A 8 5.31 7.40 -6.30
N ASN A 9 5.63 7.05 -5.05
CA ASN A 9 7.01 6.80 -4.64
C ASN A 9 7.63 5.60 -5.39
N ILE A 10 6.87 4.52 -5.58
CA ILE A 10 7.31 3.36 -6.37
C ILE A 10 7.68 3.78 -7.79
N GLY A 11 6.81 4.54 -8.48
CA GLY A 11 7.10 5.04 -9.82
C GLY A 11 8.37 5.90 -9.85
N HIS A 12 8.52 6.81 -8.89
CA HIS A 12 9.70 7.66 -8.79
C HIS A 12 11.00 6.86 -8.60
N PHE A 13 11.01 5.86 -7.73
CA PHE A 13 12.19 5.02 -7.50
C PHE A 13 12.51 4.11 -8.70
N GLN A 14 11.50 3.65 -9.44
CA GLN A 14 11.72 2.93 -10.71
C GLN A 14 12.39 3.83 -11.75
N ASP A 15 11.95 5.09 -11.88
CA ASP A 15 12.56 6.06 -12.79
C ASP A 15 14.00 6.40 -12.39
N LEU A 16 14.28 6.51 -11.09
CA LEU A 16 15.63 6.69 -10.57
C LEU A 16 16.52 5.49 -10.89
N LEU A 17 16.06 4.25 -10.68
CA LEU A 17 16.82 3.04 -11.02
C LEU A 17 17.13 2.90 -12.50
N ALA A 18 16.24 3.38 -13.38
CA ALA A 18 16.44 3.34 -14.81
C ALA A 18 17.62 4.24 -15.26
N ARG A 19 17.94 5.27 -14.48
CA ARG A 19 18.97 6.27 -14.78
C ARG A 19 20.24 6.12 -13.94
N GLU A 20 20.15 5.39 -12.82
CA GLU A 20 21.28 5.20 -11.91
C GLU A 20 22.29 4.20 -12.46
N THR A 21 23.55 4.64 -12.52
CA THR A 21 24.70 3.86 -13.01
C THR A 21 25.65 3.44 -11.89
N ASP A 22 25.63 4.13 -10.75
CA ASP A 22 26.45 3.75 -9.59
C ASP A 22 25.81 2.54 -8.88
N PRO A 23 26.51 1.38 -8.80
CA PRO A 23 25.97 0.19 -8.17
C PRO A 23 25.64 0.37 -6.69
N GLU A 24 26.36 1.22 -5.96
CA GLU A 24 26.09 1.45 -4.53
C GLU A 24 24.80 2.27 -4.35
N GLN A 25 24.62 3.36 -5.11
CA GLN A 25 23.36 4.10 -5.10
C GLN A 25 22.19 3.27 -5.62
N ARG A 26 22.42 2.45 -6.64
CA ARG A 26 21.39 1.54 -7.16
C ARG A 26 20.86 0.61 -6.07
N ARG A 27 21.74 0.01 -5.26
CA ARG A 27 21.35 -0.84 -4.11
C ARG A 27 20.54 -0.07 -3.07
N VAL A 28 20.90 1.18 -2.80
CA VAL A 28 20.13 2.04 -1.88
C VAL A 28 18.72 2.27 -2.42
N ILE A 29 18.60 2.63 -3.70
CA ILE A 29 17.30 2.89 -4.33
C ILE A 29 16.45 1.61 -4.38
N GLU A 30 17.05 0.45 -4.67
CA GLU A 30 16.36 -0.86 -4.62
C GLU A 30 15.81 -1.16 -3.21
N ASN A 31 16.58 -0.89 -2.16
CA ASN A 31 16.13 -1.08 -0.78
C ASN A 31 14.95 -0.14 -0.45
N LEU A 32 15.02 1.13 -0.86
CA LEU A 32 13.92 2.09 -0.66
C LEU A 32 12.67 1.68 -1.44
N LEU A 33 12.83 1.23 -2.67
CA LEU A 33 11.75 0.72 -3.51
C LEU A 33 11.05 -0.48 -2.86
N ALA A 34 11.80 -1.43 -2.29
CA ALA A 34 11.25 -2.58 -1.58
C ALA A 34 10.45 -2.16 -0.33
N LEU A 35 10.91 -1.14 0.41
CA LEU A 35 10.18 -0.59 1.55
C LEU A 35 8.86 0.05 1.13
N GLU A 36 8.82 0.79 0.02
CA GLU A 36 7.59 1.39 -0.48
C GLU A 36 6.59 0.35 -1.01
N GLN A 37 7.06 -0.69 -1.69
CA GLN A 37 6.20 -1.81 -2.12
C GLN A 37 5.52 -2.49 -0.93
N LYS A 38 6.27 -2.74 0.16
CA LYS A 38 5.71 -3.30 1.39
C LYS A 38 4.70 -2.37 2.07
N LYS A 39 4.91 -1.04 1.98
CA LYS A 39 3.93 -0.06 2.48
C LYS A 39 2.65 -0.09 1.65
N LEU A 40 2.76 -0.21 0.33
CA LEU A 40 1.61 -0.33 -0.57
C LEU A 40 0.80 -1.59 -0.28
N GLU A 41 1.46 -2.75 -0.18
CA GLU A 41 0.82 -4.04 0.14
C GLU A 41 0.00 -3.97 1.43
N ARG A 42 0.55 -3.35 2.48
CA ARG A 42 -0.16 -3.13 3.75
C ARG A 42 -1.37 -2.22 3.59
N ALA A 43 -1.23 -1.13 2.84
CA ALA A 43 -2.32 -0.20 2.60
C ALA A 43 -3.46 -0.84 1.77
N GLU A 44 -3.11 -1.68 0.80
CA GLU A 44 -4.08 -2.42 -0.03
C GLU A 44 -4.80 -3.52 0.76
N SER A 45 -4.07 -4.25 1.61
CA SER A 45 -4.65 -5.25 2.52
C SER A 45 -5.65 -4.59 3.48
N GLN A 46 -5.27 -3.46 4.09
CA GLN A 46 -6.15 -2.71 4.99
C GLN A 46 -7.40 -2.16 4.29
N ALA A 47 -7.27 -1.70 3.05
CA ALA A 47 -8.41 -1.24 2.26
C ALA A 47 -9.38 -2.39 1.91
N SER A 48 -8.83 -3.59 1.66
CA SER A 48 -9.61 -4.79 1.37
C SER A 48 -10.39 -5.27 2.62
N ASP A 49 -9.75 -5.25 3.79
CA ASP A 49 -10.38 -5.63 5.06
C ASP A 49 -11.52 -4.67 5.45
N GLN A 50 -11.36 -3.36 5.20
CA GLN A 50 -12.41 -2.36 5.44
C GLN A 50 -13.59 -2.49 4.47
N SER A 51 -13.32 -2.92 3.23
CA SER A 51 -14.36 -3.14 2.21
C SER A 51 -15.24 -4.36 2.53
N GLY A 52 -14.71 -5.35 3.26
CA GLY A 52 -15.47 -6.51 3.75
C GLY A 52 -16.39 -6.21 4.94
N ALA A 53 -16.13 -5.14 5.71
CA ALA A 53 -16.93 -4.77 6.88
C ALA A 53 -18.17 -3.92 6.53
N ALA A 54 -18.23 -3.31 5.34
CA ALA A 54 -19.36 -2.50 4.88
C ALA A 54 -20.53 -3.32 4.30
N GLY A 55 -20.47 -4.67 4.39
CA GLY A 55 -21.43 -5.61 3.82
C GLY A 55 -22.42 -6.26 4.80
N LYS A 56 -22.69 -5.66 5.97
CA LYS A 56 -23.81 -6.12 6.83
C LYS A 56 -24.80 -4.98 7.10
N PRO A 57 -25.87 -4.83 6.29
CA PRO A 57 -27.05 -4.11 6.75
C PRO A 57 -27.72 -4.95 7.85
N GLY A 58 -28.17 -4.24 8.89
CA GLY A 58 -28.45 -4.78 10.21
C GLY A 58 -29.41 -5.96 10.30
N SER A 59 -29.13 -6.84 11.25
CA SER A 59 -30.18 -7.58 11.96
C SER A 59 -30.47 -6.82 13.25
N VAL A 60 -31.44 -5.92 13.19
CA VAL A 60 -32.09 -5.35 14.37
C VAL A 60 -32.71 -6.52 15.12
N ALA A 61 -32.04 -7.00 16.17
CA ALA A 61 -32.59 -8.00 17.06
C ALA A 61 -33.76 -7.38 17.81
N ARG A 62 -34.93 -7.78 17.35
CA ARG A 62 -36.26 -7.38 17.78
C ARG A 62 -36.41 -7.60 19.30
N GLN A 63 -36.85 -6.55 19.96
CA GLN A 63 -37.39 -6.51 21.31
C GLN A 63 -38.48 -7.58 21.49
N SER A 64 -38.40 -8.38 22.56
CA SER A 64 -39.49 -9.22 23.03
C SER A 64 -39.71 -8.93 24.52
N ARG A 65 -40.98 -8.62 24.82
CA ARG A 65 -41.54 -8.34 26.14
C ARG A 65 -41.50 -9.54 27.06
#